data_AF-S8E342-F1
#
_entry.id   AF-S8E342-F1
#
_cell.length_a   1.000
_cell.length_b   1.000
_cell.length_c   1.000
_cell.angle_alpha   90.00
_cell.angle_beta   90.00
_cell.angle_gamma   90.00
#
_symmetry.space_group_name_H-M   'P 1'
#
loop_
_entity.id
_entity.type
_entity.pdbx_description
1 polymer ?
#
loop_
_entity_poly.entity_id
_entity_poly.type
_entity_poly.pdbx_seq_one_letter_code
_entity_poly.pdbx_strand_id
1 'polypeptide(L)'
;EEAVENNDTSSSDEDEVPEITNWEAIGWLAVLTIWISILSGYLVDAIQGASESMNVPVAFISVILLPIVGNAAEHASAIMFAMKDKLDISLGVAIGSSTQISMFLIPFCVIVGWFMGKPMDLNFQLFETTTLFITVLVVAFMLQEGHSNYFKGLMLILCYLIVAASFFVHVDPA
;
A
#
# COMPACT_ATOMS: atom_id res chain seq x y z
N GLU A 1 -35.39 -8.42 57.44
CA GLU A 1 -35.74 -7.00 57.27
C GLU A 1 -34.45 -6.20 57.21
N GLU A 2 -34.11 -5.46 56.16
CA GLU A 2 -34.87 -4.82 55.04
C GLU A 2 -34.01 -4.91 53.75
N ALA A 3 -34.54 -5.42 52.63
CA ALA A 3 -35.13 -4.70 51.47
C ALA A 3 -34.12 -3.80 50.73
N VAL A 4 -33.47 -4.29 49.66
CA VAL A 4 -33.78 -4.02 48.23
C VAL A 4 -33.85 -2.52 47.90
N GLU A 5 -32.87 -2.05 47.14
CA GLU A 5 -33.08 -1.03 46.12
C GLU A 5 -32.24 -1.39 44.88
N ASN A 6 -32.90 -2.07 43.94
CA ASN A 6 -32.50 -2.05 42.54
C ASN A 6 -32.82 -0.66 42.01
N ASN A 7 -31.87 -0.04 41.30
CA ASN A 7 -32.23 0.81 40.18
C ASN A 7 -31.21 0.63 39.05
N ASP A 8 -31.69 -0.08 38.04
CA ASP A 8 -31.15 -0.17 36.70
C ASP A 8 -31.02 1.21 36.02
N THR A 9 -30.30 1.18 34.91
CA THR A 9 -30.39 2.04 33.70
C THR A 9 -29.70 3.41 33.68
N SER A 10 -28.54 3.44 33.03
CA SER A 10 -28.34 4.16 31.76
C SER A 10 -27.05 3.65 31.09
N SER A 11 -27.12 2.67 30.19
CA SER A 11 -27.09 2.91 28.74
C SER A 11 -25.98 3.88 28.30
N SER A 12 -24.77 3.37 28.18
CA SER A 12 -23.84 3.83 27.14
C SER A 12 -23.54 2.61 26.28
N ASP A 13 -24.37 2.44 25.24
CA ASP A 13 -24.01 1.72 24.03
C ASP A 13 -22.73 2.36 23.47
N GLU A 14 -21.56 1.95 23.99
CA GLU A 14 -20.34 2.00 23.22
C GLU A 14 -20.44 0.81 22.27
N ASP A 15 -20.87 1.09 21.03
CA ASP A 15 -21.00 0.16 19.92
C ASP A 15 -20.08 -1.07 20.08
N GLU A 16 -20.59 -2.17 20.64
CA GLU A 16 -19.90 -3.47 20.63
C GLU A 16 -19.76 -3.84 19.16
N VAL A 17 -18.58 -3.54 18.61
CA VAL A 17 -18.22 -3.91 17.24
C VAL A 17 -18.48 -5.40 17.13
N PRO A 18 -19.34 -5.89 16.22
CA PRO A 18 -19.67 -7.30 16.16
C PRO A 18 -18.37 -8.11 16.00
N GLU A 19 -17.99 -8.85 17.04
CA GLU A 19 -16.79 -9.66 17.03
C GLU A 19 -17.05 -10.87 16.12
N ILE A 20 -16.54 -10.78 14.89
CA ILE A 20 -16.50 -11.92 13.97
C ILE A 20 -15.72 -13.06 14.62
N THR A 21 -16.29 -14.26 14.59
CA THR A 21 -15.58 -15.44 15.12
C THR A 21 -14.34 -15.70 14.26
N ASN A 22 -13.23 -16.19 14.83
CA ASN A 22 -12.01 -16.50 14.07
C ASN A 22 -12.26 -17.36 12.81
N TRP A 23 -13.22 -18.28 12.88
CA TRP A 23 -13.59 -19.13 11.74
C TRP A 23 -14.34 -18.37 10.65
N GLU A 24 -15.19 -17.42 11.03
CA GLU A 24 -15.90 -16.52 10.11
C GLU A 24 -14.91 -15.57 9.44
N ALA A 25 -13.92 -15.07 10.19
CA ALA A 25 -12.84 -14.24 9.64
C ALA A 25 -12.02 -14.99 8.59
N ILE A 26 -11.65 -16.25 8.85
CA ILE A 26 -10.96 -17.12 7.88
C ILE A 26 -11.86 -17.34 6.64
N GLY A 27 -13.15 -17.59 6.84
CA GLY A 27 -14.12 -17.74 5.75
C GLY A 27 -14.19 -16.51 4.86
N TRP A 28 -14.37 -15.33 5.45
CA TRP A 28 -14.40 -14.06 4.72
C TRP A 28 -13.08 -13.75 4.02
N LEU A 29 -11.94 -14.01 4.66
CA LEU A 29 -10.62 -13.82 4.06
C LEU A 29 -10.45 -14.68 2.81
N ALA A 30 -10.85 -15.95 2.86
CA ALA A 30 -10.79 -16.86 1.72
C ALA A 30 -11.70 -16.39 0.58
N VAL A 31 -12.95 -16.02 0.87
CA VAL A 31 -13.90 -15.52 -0.14
C VAL A 31 -13.39 -14.25 -0.82
N LEU A 32 -12.91 -13.27 -0.04
CA LEU A 32 -12.37 -12.03 -0.59
C LEU A 32 -11.11 -12.28 -1.41
N THR A 33 -10.23 -13.18 -0.98
CA THR A 33 -9.01 -13.54 -1.71
C THR A 33 -9.34 -14.18 -3.07
N ILE A 34 -10.32 -15.09 -3.13
CA ILE A 34 -10.79 -15.67 -4.39
C ILE A 34 -11.36 -14.57 -5.29
N TRP A 35 -12.16 -13.67 -4.73
CA TRP A 35 -12.77 -12.59 -5.50
C TRP A 35 -11.72 -11.63 -6.08
N ILE A 36 -10.75 -11.21 -5.27
CA ILE A 36 -9.61 -10.38 -5.69
C ILE A 36 -8.78 -11.12 -6.75
N SER A 37 -8.58 -12.43 -6.62
CA SER A 37 -7.85 -13.23 -7.62
C SER A 37 -8.56 -13.28 -8.98
N ILE A 38 -9.88 -13.20 -9.03
CA ILE A 38 -10.62 -13.10 -10.30
C ILE A 38 -10.48 -11.69 -10.87
N LEU A 39 -10.63 -10.66 -10.02
CA LEU A 39 -10.49 -9.26 -10.42
C LEU A 39 -9.08 -8.91 -10.89
N SER A 40 -8.04 -9.55 -10.35
CA SER A 40 -6.65 -9.28 -10.73
C SER A 40 -6.37 -9.64 -12.19
N GLY A 41 -7.01 -10.70 -12.73
CA GLY A 41 -6.94 -11.02 -14.15
C GLY A 41 -7.51 -9.91 -15.03
N TYR A 42 -8.74 -9.47 -14.72
CA TYR A 42 -9.38 -8.35 -15.43
C TYR A 42 -8.60 -7.04 -15.29
N LEU A 43 -7.95 -6.82 -14.14
CA LEU A 43 -7.13 -5.65 -13.90
C LEU A 43 -5.89 -5.62 -14.80
N VAL A 44 -5.21 -6.76 -14.96
CA VAL A 44 -4.05 -6.85 -15.87
C VAL A 44 -4.46 -6.56 -17.32
N ASP A 45 -5.58 -7.12 -17.77
CA ASP A 45 -6.12 -6.85 -19.11
C ASP A 45 -6.52 -5.37 -19.26
N ALA A 46 -7.10 -4.78 -18.22
CA ALA A 46 -7.46 -3.36 -18.21
C ALA A 46 -6.23 -2.44 -18.23
N ILE A 47 -5.12 -2.81 -17.57
CA ILE A 47 -3.86 -2.06 -17.64
C ILE A 47 -3.34 -2.03 -19.08
N GLN A 48 -3.34 -3.17 -19.77
CA GLN A 48 -2.91 -3.25 -21.16
C GLN A 48 -3.81 -2.41 -22.09
N GLY A 49 -5.14 -2.56 -21.96
CA GLY A 49 -6.09 -1.78 -22.75
C GLY A 49 -6.08 -0.28 -22.45
N ALA A 50 -5.82 0.11 -21.20
CA ALA A 50 -5.65 1.51 -20.82
C ALA A 50 -4.37 2.10 -21.42
N SER A 51 -3.26 1.34 -21.41
CA SER A 51 -2.00 1.78 -22.02
C SER A 51 -2.16 2.05 -23.51
N GLU A 52 -2.82 1.14 -24.24
CA GLU A 52 -3.05 1.27 -25.68
C GLU A 52 -4.01 2.41 -26.04
N SER A 53 -5.11 2.55 -25.30
CA SER A 53 -6.13 3.57 -25.60
C SER A 53 -5.73 4.99 -25.21
N MET A 54 -5.00 5.14 -24.09
CA MET A 54 -4.60 6.45 -23.58
C MET A 54 -3.18 6.86 -24.02
N ASN A 55 -2.45 5.96 -24.70
CA ASN A 55 -1.04 6.15 -25.08
C ASN A 55 -0.15 6.44 -23.86
N VAL A 56 -0.40 5.76 -22.74
CA VAL A 56 0.34 5.92 -21.48
C VAL A 56 1.20 4.69 -21.24
N PRO A 57 2.46 4.82 -20.78
CA PRO A 57 3.33 3.67 -20.51
C PRO A 57 2.73 2.69 -19.49
N VAL A 58 2.86 1.38 -19.74
CA VAL A 58 2.44 0.33 -18.79
C VAL A 58 3.16 0.47 -17.46
N ALA A 59 4.44 0.87 -17.48
CA ALA A 59 5.24 1.16 -16.29
C ALA A 59 4.61 2.28 -15.43
N PHE A 60 4.09 3.36 -16.03
CA PHE A 60 3.41 4.42 -15.28
C PHE A 60 2.16 3.90 -14.57
N ILE A 61 1.32 3.14 -15.28
CA ILE A 61 0.09 2.59 -14.69
C ILE A 61 0.42 1.61 -13.55
N SER A 62 1.43 0.76 -13.76
CA SER A 62 1.77 -0.33 -12.84
C SER A 62 2.59 0.12 -11.62
N VAL A 63 3.48 1.10 -11.79
CA VAL A 63 4.39 1.58 -10.73
C VAL A 63 3.80 2.75 -9.95
N ILE A 64 2.99 3.60 -10.59
CA ILE A 64 2.43 4.81 -9.96
C ILE A 64 0.96 4.61 -9.58
N LEU A 65 0.08 4.26 -10.53
CA LEU A 65 -1.36 4.26 -10.27
C LEU A 65 -1.80 3.05 -9.46
N LEU A 66 -1.31 1.86 -9.81
CA LEU A 66 -1.74 0.61 -9.19
C LEU A 66 -1.42 0.56 -7.68
N PRO A 67 -0.22 0.93 -7.19
CA PRO A 67 0.06 0.93 -5.77
C PRO A 67 -0.73 1.97 -4.97
N ILE A 68 -1.08 3.11 -5.57
CA ILE A 68 -1.94 4.11 -4.91
C ILE A 68 -3.29 3.50 -4.55
N VAL A 69 -3.92 2.79 -5.50
CA VAL A 69 -5.24 2.17 -5.29
C VAL A 69 -5.12 0.93 -4.42
N GLY A 70 -4.13 0.07 -4.70
CA GLY A 70 -3.92 -1.19 -3.97
C GLY A 70 -3.61 -0.97 -2.48
N ASN A 71 -2.86 0.09 -2.17
CA ASN A 71 -2.45 0.41 -0.80
C ASN A 71 -3.27 1.56 -0.18
N ALA A 72 -4.40 1.95 -0.80
CA ALA A 72 -5.21 3.08 -0.36
C ALA A 72 -5.69 2.95 1.09
N ALA A 73 -6.09 1.73 1.50
CA ALA A 73 -6.55 1.45 2.86
C ALA A 73 -5.42 1.61 3.90
N GLU A 74 -4.21 1.17 3.57
CA GLU A 74 -3.02 1.35 4.41
C GLU A 74 -2.63 2.83 4.51
N HIS A 75 -2.65 3.55 3.39
CA HIS A 75 -2.40 4.99 3.36
C HIS A 75 -3.43 5.76 4.19
N ALA A 76 -4.72 5.45 4.06
CA ALA A 76 -5.78 6.08 4.84
C ALA A 76 -5.58 5.83 6.35
N SER A 77 -5.21 4.61 6.72
CA SER A 77 -4.92 4.26 8.12
C SER A 77 -3.69 5.01 8.65
N ALA A 78 -2.61 5.08 7.86
CA ALA A 78 -1.40 5.83 8.22
C ALA A 78 -1.70 7.33 8.42
N ILE A 79 -2.45 7.95 7.50
CA ILE A 79 -2.88 9.36 7.62
C ILE A 79 -3.74 9.56 8.87
N MET A 80 -4.68 8.65 9.15
CA MET A 80 -5.50 8.72 10.37
C MET A 80 -4.64 8.67 11.63
N PHE A 81 -3.63 7.79 11.69
CA PHE A 81 -2.70 7.74 12.83
C PHE A 81 -1.84 9.00 12.92
N ALA A 82 -1.36 9.54 11.80
CA ALA A 82 -0.62 10.79 11.77
C ALA A 82 -1.46 11.98 12.28
N MET A 83 -2.75 12.05 11.92
CA MET A 83 -3.68 13.08 12.40
C MET A 83 -3.98 12.96 13.91
N LYS A 84 -3.76 11.79 14.51
CA LYS A 84 -3.89 11.55 15.96
C LYS A 84 -2.56 11.74 16.71
N ASP A 85 -1.61 12.46 16.11
CA ASP A 85 -0.25 12.68 16.63
C ASP A 85 0.53 11.37 16.89
N LYS A 86 0.16 10.27 16.24
CA LYS A 86 0.82 8.96 16.35
C LYS A 86 1.75 8.72 15.16
N LEU A 87 2.74 9.61 14.99
CA LEU A 87 3.67 9.57 13.85
C LEU A 87 4.50 8.27 13.81
N ASP A 88 4.91 7.74 14.96
CA ASP A 88 5.69 6.48 15.01
C ASP A 88 4.89 5.30 14.44
N ILE A 89 3.58 5.25 14.71
CA ILE A 89 2.69 4.22 14.17
C ILE A 89 2.49 4.44 12.67
N SER A 90 2.27 5.68 12.23
CA SER A 90 2.14 6.00 10.81
C SER A 90 3.40 5.62 10.02
N LEU A 91 4.59 5.94 10.54
CA LEU A 91 5.87 5.58 9.92
C LEU A 91 6.10 4.08 9.96
N GLY A 92 5.73 3.42 11.07
CA GLY A 92 5.78 1.97 11.20
C GLY A 92 4.95 1.24 10.14
N VAL A 93 3.73 1.70 9.86
CA VAL A 93 2.88 1.16 8.79
C VAL A 93 3.54 1.32 7.43
N ALA A 94 4.02 2.53 7.10
CA ALA A 94 4.61 2.82 5.79
C ALA A 94 5.93 2.07 5.54
N ILE A 95 6.86 2.10 6.50
CA ILE A 95 8.17 1.43 6.40
C ILE A 95 7.98 -0.09 6.46
N GLY A 96 7.07 -0.59 7.30
CA GLY A 96 6.75 -2.01 7.41
C GLY A 96 6.24 -2.59 6.10
N SER A 97 5.22 -1.97 5.51
CA SER A 97 4.65 -2.37 4.21
C SER A 97 5.70 -2.33 3.09
N SER A 98 6.50 -1.26 3.01
CA SER A 98 7.59 -1.14 2.02
C SER A 98 8.67 -2.22 2.18
N THR A 99 9.06 -2.50 3.42
CA THR A 99 10.06 -3.54 3.73
C THR A 99 9.52 -4.93 3.41
N GLN A 100 8.26 -5.20 3.69
CA GLN A 100 7.61 -6.48 3.36
C GLN A 100 7.58 -6.71 1.85
N ILE A 101 7.22 -5.68 1.07
CA ILE A 101 7.21 -5.79 -0.39
C ILE A 101 8.62 -6.08 -0.90
N SER A 102 9.62 -5.33 -0.43
CA SER A 102 11.02 -5.44 -0.89
C SER A 102 11.70 -6.75 -0.49
N MET A 103 11.60 -7.13 0.79
CA MET A 103 12.35 -8.27 1.35
C MET A 103 11.65 -9.62 1.17
N PHE A 104 10.32 -9.63 1.02
CA PHE A 104 9.55 -10.87 0.92
C PHE A 104 8.80 -10.99 -0.40
N LEU A 105 7.94 -10.02 -0.75
CA LEU A 105 7.03 -10.16 -1.89
C LEU A 105 7.77 -10.27 -3.22
N ILE A 106 8.71 -9.36 -3.51
CA ILE A 106 9.47 -9.38 -4.77
C ILE A 106 10.32 -10.66 -4.92
N PRO A 107 11.15 -11.06 -3.94
CA PRO A 107 11.89 -12.33 -4.02
C PRO A 107 10.97 -13.55 -4.14
N PHE A 108 9.83 -13.55 -3.45
CA PHE A 108 8.86 -14.63 -3.54
C PHE A 108 8.28 -14.75 -4.95
N CYS A 109 7.94 -13.62 -5.60
CA CYS A 109 7.47 -13.60 -6.98
C CYS A 109 8.51 -14.18 -7.95
N VAL A 110 9.80 -13.88 -7.77
CA VAL A 110 10.90 -14.45 -8.58
C VAL A 110 10.96 -15.98 -8.43
N ILE A 111 10.85 -16.49 -7.20
CA ILE A 111 10.83 -17.94 -6.92
C ILE A 111 9.61 -18.60 -7.57
N VAL A 112 8.43 -17.99 -7.48
CA VAL A 112 7.21 -18.48 -8.15
C VAL A 112 7.38 -18.47 -9.68
N GLY A 113 7.97 -17.41 -10.25
CA GLY A 113 8.30 -17.33 -11.66
C GLY A 113 9.19 -18.49 -12.11
N TRP A 114 10.18 -18.84 -11.29
CA TRP A 114 11.05 -19.99 -11.53
C TRP A 114 10.29 -21.32 -11.54
N PHE A 115 9.38 -21.54 -10.59
CA PHE A 115 8.51 -22.73 -10.57
C PHE A 115 7.57 -22.80 -11.78
N MET A 116 7.11 -21.65 -12.29
CA MET A 116 6.25 -21.57 -13.47
C MET A 116 7.03 -21.60 -14.80
N GLY A 117 8.36 -21.66 -14.76
CA GLY A 117 9.21 -21.62 -15.96
C GLY A 117 9.21 -20.27 -16.69
N LYS A 118 8.77 -19.19 -16.04
CA LYS A 118 8.82 -17.83 -16.59
C LYS A 118 10.10 -17.13 -16.14
N PRO A 119 10.86 -16.50 -17.05
CA PRO A 119 12.05 -15.73 -16.68
C PRO A 119 11.61 -14.44 -15.97
N MET A 120 11.58 -14.48 -14.64
CA MET A 120 11.41 -13.31 -13.78
C MET A 120 12.71 -13.12 -13.01
N ASP A 121 13.39 -12.00 -13.23
CA ASP A 121 14.62 -11.64 -12.54
C ASP A 121 14.44 -10.34 -11.74
N LEU A 122 15.47 -9.96 -10.99
CA LEU A 122 15.52 -8.71 -10.22
C LEU A 122 16.15 -7.56 -11.03
N ASN A 123 16.17 -7.66 -12.35
CA ASN A 123 16.76 -6.64 -13.22
C ASN A 123 15.74 -5.54 -13.52
N PHE A 124 15.55 -4.66 -12.54
CA PHE A 124 14.86 -3.39 -12.77
C PHE A 124 15.71 -2.56 -13.73
N GLN A 125 15.10 -2.02 -14.79
CA GLN A 125 15.82 -1.20 -15.78
C GLN A 125 16.59 -0.07 -15.09
N LEU A 126 17.63 0.47 -15.74
CA LEU A 126 18.51 1.48 -15.13
C LEU A 126 17.74 2.67 -14.55
N PHE A 127 16.68 3.10 -15.24
CA PHE A 127 15.80 4.18 -14.81
C PHE A 127 15.05 3.84 -13.50
N GLU A 128 14.43 2.68 -13.44
CA GLU A 128 13.69 2.22 -12.25
C GLU A 128 14.61 2.04 -11.05
N THR A 129 15.75 1.37 -11.25
CA THR A 129 16.75 1.14 -10.19
C THR A 129 17.26 2.47 -9.63
N THR A 130 17.62 3.41 -10.52
CA THR A 130 18.14 4.72 -10.09
C THR A 130 17.08 5.53 -9.35
N THR A 131 15.84 5.51 -9.85
CA THR A 131 14.74 6.23 -9.24
C THR A 131 14.41 5.67 -7.86
N LEU A 132 14.30 4.35 -7.74
CA LEU A 132 14.09 3.66 -6.47
C LEU A 132 15.20 3.99 -5.46
N PHE A 133 16.46 3.93 -5.89
CA PHE A 133 17.61 4.24 -5.04
C PHE A 133 17.57 5.69 -4.52
N ILE A 134 17.30 6.66 -5.40
CA ILE A 134 17.18 8.07 -5.01
C ILE A 134 16.00 8.27 -4.07
N THR A 135 14.84 7.66 -4.33
CA THR A 135 13.66 7.77 -3.46
C THR A 135 13.94 7.23 -2.07
N VAL A 136 14.57 6.06 -1.95
CA VAL A 136 14.93 5.49 -0.64
C VAL A 136 15.91 6.39 0.10
N LEU A 137 16.91 6.94 -0.59
CA LEU A 137 17.88 7.86 0.00
C LEU A 137 17.22 9.14 0.51
N VAL A 138 16.37 9.78 -0.30
CA VAL A 138 15.65 11.02 0.07
C VAL A 138 14.73 10.77 1.26
N VAL A 139 13.95 9.69 1.24
CA VAL A 139 13.05 9.33 2.34
C VAL A 139 13.84 9.03 3.61
N ALA A 140 14.94 8.28 3.52
CA ALA A 140 15.78 7.97 4.67
C ALA A 140 16.33 9.24 5.34
N PHE A 141 16.86 10.19 4.56
CA PHE A 141 17.35 11.46 5.10
C PHE A 141 16.24 12.33 5.71
N MET A 142 15.08 12.40 5.07
CA MET A 142 13.95 13.19 5.58
C MET A 142 13.40 12.64 6.91
N LEU A 143 13.47 11.32 7.11
CA LEU A 143 13.00 10.64 8.32
C LEU A 143 14.03 10.63 9.48
N GLN A 144 15.33 10.79 9.19
CA GLN A 144 16.38 10.79 10.22
C GLN A 144 16.25 11.91 11.26
N GLU A 145 15.64 13.03 10.89
CA GLU A 145 15.54 14.21 11.75
C GLU A 145 14.50 14.08 12.89
N GLY A 146 13.78 12.96 13.00
CA GLY A 146 12.90 12.62 14.14
C GLY A 146 11.65 13.50 14.33
N HIS A 147 11.56 14.63 13.61
CA HIS A 147 10.43 15.55 13.64
C HIS A 147 9.79 15.70 12.26
N SER A 148 8.46 15.58 12.20
CA SER A 148 7.66 15.87 11.01
C SER A 148 7.25 17.34 10.99
N ASN A 149 7.26 17.93 9.80
CA ASN A 149 6.75 19.28 9.54
C ASN A 149 5.94 19.25 8.25
N TYR A 150 4.92 20.11 8.15
CA TYR A 150 4.12 20.27 6.94
C TYR A 150 4.99 20.50 5.70
N PHE A 151 6.05 21.30 5.83
CA PHE A 151 6.98 21.56 4.72
C PHE A 151 7.72 20.29 4.25
N LYS A 152 8.14 19.41 5.17
CA LYS A 152 8.77 18.13 4.82
C LYS A 152 7.78 17.21 4.13
N GLY A 153 6.54 17.15 4.60
CA GLY A 153 5.46 16.41 3.95
C GLY A 153 5.21 16.92 2.52
N LEU A 154 5.14 18.24 2.33
CA LEU A 154 4.99 18.84 1.01
C LEU A 154 6.17 18.51 0.08
N MET A 155 7.42 18.55 0.58
CA MET A 155 8.60 18.16 -0.20
C MET A 155 8.54 16.70 -0.67
N LEU A 156 8.11 15.79 0.19
CA LEU A 156 7.94 14.37 -0.17
C LEU A 156 6.86 14.17 -1.22
N ILE A 157 5.73 14.88 -1.11
CA ILE A 157 4.67 14.85 -2.14
C ILE A 157 5.19 15.39 -3.48
N LEU A 158 5.92 16.50 -3.49
CA LEU A 158 6.52 17.06 -4.70
C LEU A 158 7.54 16.10 -5.32
N CYS A 159 8.37 15.45 -4.51
CA CYS A 159 9.31 14.44 -4.98
C CYS A 159 8.58 13.26 -5.64
N TYR A 160 7.48 12.79 -5.02
CA TYR A 160 6.64 11.75 -5.62
C TYR A 160 6.02 12.19 -6.96
N LEU A 161 5.54 13.44 -7.06
CA LEU A 161 5.00 13.97 -8.32
C LEU A 161 6.05 14.06 -9.42
N ILE A 162 7.29 14.43 -9.08
CA ILE A 162 8.41 14.46 -10.04
C ILE A 162 8.72 13.04 -10.53
N VAL A 163 8.75 12.05 -9.63
CA VAL A 163 8.94 10.65 -10.00
C VAL A 163 7.80 10.16 -10.89
N ALA A 164 6.55 10.43 -10.53
CA ALA A 164 5.37 10.07 -11.32
C ALA A 164 5.41 10.71 -12.72
N ALA A 165 5.74 12.00 -12.82
CA ALA A 165 5.90 12.68 -14.10
C ALA A 165 7.06 12.08 -14.93
N SER A 166 8.14 11.65 -14.27
CA SER A 166 9.26 10.99 -14.93
C SER A 166 8.82 9.65 -15.54
N PHE A 167 8.08 8.82 -14.80
CA PHE A 167 7.51 7.56 -15.34
C PHE A 167 6.45 7.80 -16.42
N PHE A 168 5.73 8.92 -16.40
CA PHE A 168 4.75 9.25 -17.44
C PHE A 168 5.43 9.60 -18.76
N VAL A 169 6.55 10.33 -18.71
CA VAL A 169 7.32 10.74 -19.89
C VAL A 169 8.31 9.66 -20.33
N HIS A 170 8.76 8.80 -19.42
CA HIS A 170 9.65 7.69 -19.73
C HIS A 170 8.91 6.67 -20.59
N VAL A 171 9.32 6.59 -21.85
CA VAL A 171 8.93 5.51 -22.74
C VAL A 171 10.05 4.50 -22.69
N ASP A 172 9.77 3.30 -22.19
CA ASP A 172 10.75 2.23 -22.15
C ASP A 172 11.28 1.99 -23.57
N PRO A 173 12.61 1.92 -23.77
CA PRO A 173 13.16 1.54 -25.06
C PRO A 173 12.68 0.12 -25.39
N ALA A 174 12.04 -0.02 -26.55
CA ALA A 174 11.55 -1.28 -27.10
C ALA A 174 12.64 -2.33 -27.27
#